data_AF-A0A5N6RN36-F1
#
_entry.id   AF-A0A5N6RN36-F1
#
_cell.length_a   1.000
_cell.length_b   1.000
_cell.length_c   1.000
_cell.angle_alpha   90.00
_cell.angle_beta   90.00
_cell.angle_gamma   90.00
#
_symmetry.space_group_name_H-M   'P 1'
#
loop_
_entity.id
_entity.type
_entity.pdbx_description
1 polymer ?
#
loop_
_entity_poly.entity_id
_entity_poly.type
_entity_poly.pdbx_seq_one_letter_code
_entity_poly.pdbx_strand_id
1 'polypeptide(L)'
;MINFPNQASLILMVAVCPSVVILALMFILRPVGGHKQVRPSDSSSFLFTYGVCLALAAYLLGVLVLEDLVDLSQTLITLFAILLIILVLLPVIIPILLVFFSESRTPAKESLLSEPEKQEEAGTSDLNGNEVILSEVEDEKSPEVDSLPASERQKRIAHLQAKLFQAAAEGAVRVKRRKGPRRGEDFTLMQALRKADFWLIFFSLVLASGSGLTVIDNMGQICKSLGYNDTSIYVSMISIFNFLGRVGGGYFSEIVIRKFSYPRPVVMAVVQVIMAIGLFYYTMGWPGEIYVVTLLIGLGYGAHWAIVPAAASELFGLKSFGALYNFLTLASPAGSLIFSGVIASGIYDYYAEKQAAMLAVPLKDDDSLTCEGSICYSITFGILSGLCIVATALSLIVVHRTKRVYAQLYVSSRT
;
A
#
# COMPACT_ATOMS: atom_id res chain seq x y z
N MET A 1 -27.06 -5.66 18.62
CA MET A 1 -27.54 -5.06 17.36
C MET A 1 -28.11 -3.69 17.68
N ILE A 2 -27.51 -2.61 17.15
CA ILE A 2 -28.11 -1.28 17.25
C ILE A 2 -29.17 -1.21 16.15
N ASN A 3 -30.45 -1.22 16.52
CA ASN A 3 -31.55 -1.06 15.56
C ASN A 3 -31.55 0.37 15.04
N PHE A 4 -31.03 0.58 13.83
CA PHE A 4 -31.18 1.84 13.13
C PHE A 4 -32.52 1.84 12.39
N PRO A 5 -33.48 2.71 12.75
CA PRO A 5 -34.82 2.68 12.18
C PRO A 5 -34.89 3.14 10.72
N ASN A 6 -33.84 3.78 10.17
CA ASN A 6 -33.79 4.29 8.80
C ASN A 6 -32.44 3.95 8.13
N GLN A 7 -32.45 3.35 6.94
CA GLN A 7 -31.22 3.09 6.16
C GLN A 7 -30.39 4.37 5.93
N ALA A 8 -31.05 5.51 5.74
CA ALA A 8 -30.39 6.81 5.58
C ALA A 8 -29.58 7.24 6.80
N SER A 9 -30.02 6.94 8.03
CA SER A 9 -29.27 7.30 9.23
C SER A 9 -28.04 6.41 9.43
N LEU A 10 -28.11 5.14 9.02
CA LEU A 10 -26.96 4.24 8.98
C LEU A 10 -25.91 4.76 8.00
N ILE A 11 -26.31 5.12 6.77
CA ILE A 11 -25.41 5.66 5.74
C ILE A 11 -24.76 6.95 6.22
N LEU A 12 -25.54 7.88 6.78
CA LEU A 12 -25.03 9.15 7.32
C LEU A 12 -24.02 8.91 8.46
N MET A 13 -24.33 7.98 9.37
CA MET A 13 -23.43 7.62 10.46
C MET A 13 -22.10 7.08 9.92
N VAL A 14 -22.14 6.13 8.98
CA VAL A 14 -20.93 5.54 8.40
C VAL A 14 -20.11 6.58 7.61
N ALA A 15 -20.76 7.52 6.94
CA ALA A 15 -20.09 8.57 6.17
C ALA A 15 -19.41 9.64 7.05
N VAL A 16 -20.08 10.07 8.14
CA VAL A 16 -19.65 11.24 8.93
C VAL A 16 -18.82 10.85 10.14
N CYS A 17 -19.15 9.74 10.80
CA CYS A 17 -18.53 9.34 12.07
C CYS A 17 -17.00 9.18 11.98
N PRO A 18 -16.42 8.51 10.97
CA PRO A 18 -14.96 8.41 10.86
C PRO A 18 -14.27 9.77 10.78
N SER A 19 -14.83 10.71 10.01
CA SER A 19 -14.29 12.06 9.84
C SER A 19 -14.35 12.85 11.14
N VAL A 20 -15.47 12.77 11.88
CA VAL A 20 -15.62 13.42 13.19
C VAL A 20 -14.60 12.89 14.20
N VAL A 21 -14.40 11.57 14.25
CA VAL A 21 -13.41 10.95 15.12
C VAL A 21 -11.99 11.41 14.77
N ILE A 22 -11.64 11.44 13.48
CA ILE A 22 -10.31 11.90 13.03
C ILE A 22 -10.08 13.37 13.41
N LEU A 23 -11.05 14.25 13.18
CA LEU A 23 -10.96 15.67 13.53
C LEU A 23 -10.84 15.87 15.05
N ALA A 24 -11.56 15.09 15.85
CA ALA A 24 -11.46 15.14 17.31
C ALA A 24 -10.08 14.69 17.81
N LEU A 25 -9.51 13.63 17.21
CA LEU A 25 -8.21 13.08 17.61
C LEU A 25 -7.01 13.85 17.03
N MET A 26 -7.22 14.71 16.02
CA MET A 26 -6.16 15.48 15.38
C MET A 26 -5.33 16.31 16.37
N PHE A 27 -5.95 16.83 17.44
CA PHE A 27 -5.28 17.62 18.48
C PHE A 27 -4.36 16.79 19.39
N ILE A 28 -4.49 15.46 19.40
CA ILE A 28 -3.70 14.55 20.23
C ILE A 28 -2.45 14.06 19.47
N LEU A 29 -2.48 14.09 18.13
CA LEU A 29 -1.37 13.62 17.29
C LEU A 29 -0.18 14.58 17.32
N ARG A 30 0.90 14.18 17.99
CA ARG A 30 2.17 14.91 17.97
C ARG A 30 3.07 14.43 16.81
N PRO A 31 3.63 15.33 15.99
CA PRO A 31 4.58 14.93 14.96
C PRO A 31 5.86 14.38 15.60
N VAL A 32 6.24 13.15 15.23
CA VAL A 32 7.51 12.56 15.64
C VAL A 32 8.60 13.15 14.74
N GLY A 33 9.53 13.93 15.32
CA GLY A 33 10.65 14.50 14.59
C GLY A 33 11.53 13.40 13.96
N GLY A 34 11.72 13.47 12.64
CA GLY A 34 12.30 12.43 11.78
C GLY A 34 13.80 12.17 11.93
N HIS A 35 14.41 12.42 13.08
CA HIS A 35 15.85 12.26 13.32
C HIS A 35 16.21 11.33 14.48
N LYS A 36 15.28 10.48 14.94
CA LYS A 36 15.61 9.47 15.95
C LYS A 36 16.16 8.21 15.28
N GLN A 37 17.46 7.96 15.51
CA GLN A 37 18.12 6.67 15.26
C GLN A 37 17.21 5.51 15.67
N VAL A 38 17.09 4.52 14.79
CA VAL A 38 16.38 3.24 15.02
C VAL A 38 16.83 2.69 16.37
N ARG A 39 15.92 2.65 17.35
CA ARG A 39 16.26 2.13 18.67
C ARG A 39 16.32 0.60 18.58
N PRO A 40 17.23 -0.09 19.29
CA PRO A 40 17.24 -1.55 19.34
C PRO A 40 15.93 -2.14 19.89
N SER A 41 15.17 -1.38 20.70
CA SER A 41 13.81 -1.73 21.15
C SER A 41 12.79 -1.79 19.99
N ASP A 42 13.00 -1.03 18.91
CA ASP A 42 12.04 -0.92 17.81
C ASP A 42 11.94 -2.25 17.05
N SER A 43 13.04 -2.97 16.90
CA SER A 43 13.04 -4.30 16.27
C SER A 43 12.23 -5.32 17.07
N SER A 44 12.32 -5.29 18.40
CA SER A 44 11.56 -6.21 19.28
C SER A 44 10.08 -5.86 19.32
N SER A 45 9.74 -4.57 19.45
CA SER A 45 8.35 -4.09 19.38
C SER A 45 7.71 -4.37 18.02
N PHE A 46 8.47 -4.25 16.93
CA PHE A 46 8.01 -4.58 15.58
C PHE A 46 7.76 -6.08 15.43
N LEU A 47 8.70 -6.93 15.88
CA LEU A 47 8.56 -8.38 15.85
C LEU A 47 7.36 -8.86 16.69
N PHE A 48 7.16 -8.27 17.87
CA PHE A 48 5.99 -8.56 18.71
C PHE A 48 4.69 -8.16 18.00
N THR A 49 4.61 -6.94 17.47
CA THR A 49 3.38 -6.46 16.80
C THR A 49 3.03 -7.35 15.61
N TYR A 50 4.01 -7.68 14.77
CA TYR A 50 3.80 -8.60 13.65
C TYR A 50 3.45 -10.02 14.10
N GLY A 51 4.10 -10.53 15.16
CA GLY A 51 3.81 -11.84 15.73
C GLY A 51 2.38 -11.94 16.26
N VAL A 52 1.89 -10.90 16.94
CA VAL A 52 0.50 -10.81 17.42
C VAL A 52 -0.48 -10.74 16.25
N CYS A 53 -0.19 -9.95 15.22
CA CYS A 53 -1.03 -9.90 14.02
C CYS A 53 -1.09 -11.25 13.30
N LEU A 54 0.03 -11.97 13.18
CA LEU A 54 0.08 -13.31 12.59
C LEU A 54 -0.71 -14.34 13.43
N ALA A 55 -0.55 -14.30 14.76
CA ALA A 55 -1.30 -15.16 15.67
C ALA A 55 -2.81 -14.88 15.59
N LEU A 56 -3.20 -13.61 15.54
CA LEU A 56 -4.59 -13.18 15.35
C LEU A 56 -5.17 -13.72 14.04
N ALA A 57 -4.40 -13.69 12.95
CA ALA A 57 -4.86 -14.21 11.67
C ALA A 57 -4.96 -15.74 11.63
N ALA A 58 -3.99 -16.45 12.21
CA ALA A 58 -4.07 -17.90 12.37
C ALA A 58 -5.27 -18.29 13.25
N TYR A 59 -5.52 -17.51 14.30
CA TYR A 59 -6.67 -17.67 15.18
C TYR A 59 -7.99 -17.49 14.42
N LEU A 60 -8.14 -16.38 13.67
CA LEU A 60 -9.35 -16.13 12.87
C LEU A 60 -9.59 -17.24 11.83
N LEU A 61 -8.54 -17.68 11.13
CA LEU A 61 -8.63 -18.80 10.20
C LEU A 61 -9.08 -20.09 10.90
N GLY A 62 -8.51 -20.38 12.07
CA GLY A 62 -8.87 -21.55 12.87
C GLY A 62 -10.33 -21.53 13.35
N VAL A 63 -10.81 -20.37 13.84
CA VAL A 63 -12.20 -20.22 14.27
C VAL A 63 -13.16 -20.38 13.10
N LEU A 64 -12.86 -19.79 11.95
CA LEU A 64 -13.71 -19.88 10.75
C LEU A 64 -13.80 -21.31 10.21
N VAL A 65 -12.67 -22.03 10.13
CA VAL A 65 -12.68 -23.44 9.74
C VAL A 65 -13.43 -24.28 10.77
N LEU A 66 -13.31 -23.97 12.07
CA LEU A 66 -14.00 -24.72 13.12
C LEU A 66 -15.52 -24.48 13.10
N GLU A 67 -15.97 -23.24 12.86
CA GLU A 67 -17.38 -22.89 12.66
C GLU A 67 -17.98 -23.60 11.44
N ASP A 68 -17.20 -23.80 10.38
CA ASP A 68 -17.65 -24.48 9.17
C ASP A 68 -17.71 -26.01 9.34
N LEU A 69 -16.83 -26.59 10.16
CA LEU A 69 -16.74 -28.04 10.36
C LEU A 69 -17.58 -28.56 11.53
N VAL A 70 -17.94 -27.71 12.49
CA VAL A 70 -18.60 -28.12 13.75
C VAL A 70 -19.67 -27.11 14.14
N ASP A 71 -20.87 -27.58 14.47
CA ASP A 71 -21.91 -26.78 15.11
C ASP A 71 -21.47 -26.34 16.52
N LEU A 72 -20.92 -25.13 16.61
CA LEU A 72 -20.43 -24.57 17.87
C LEU A 72 -21.58 -24.04 18.72
N SER A 73 -21.52 -24.29 20.03
CA SER A 73 -22.48 -23.70 20.97
C SER A 73 -22.31 -22.17 21.06
N GLN A 74 -23.40 -21.45 21.34
CA GLN A 74 -23.35 -19.99 21.51
C GLN A 74 -22.35 -19.54 22.60
N THR A 75 -22.13 -20.36 23.62
CA THR A 75 -21.11 -20.14 24.66
C THR A 75 -19.68 -20.21 24.12
N LEU A 76 -19.39 -21.12 23.19
CA LEU A 76 -18.08 -21.22 22.55
C LEU A 76 -17.84 -20.05 21.60
N ILE A 77 -18.85 -19.66 20.82
CA ILE A 77 -18.78 -18.49 19.93
C ILE A 77 -18.53 -17.22 20.73
N THR A 78 -19.23 -17.01 21.84
CA THR A 78 -18.99 -15.85 22.72
C THR A 78 -17.60 -15.88 23.36
N LEU A 79 -17.09 -17.04 23.76
CA LEU A 79 -15.73 -17.17 24.27
C LEU A 79 -14.70 -16.81 23.19
N PHE A 80 -14.87 -17.31 21.96
CA PHE A 80 -14.02 -16.95 20.84
C PHE A 80 -14.06 -15.46 20.54
N ALA A 81 -15.24 -14.83 20.58
CA ALA A 81 -15.36 -13.38 20.42
C ALA A 81 -14.64 -12.59 21.52
N ILE A 82 -14.71 -13.03 22.78
CA ILE A 82 -13.98 -12.38 23.89
C ILE A 82 -12.46 -12.52 23.69
N LEU A 83 -11.99 -13.71 23.35
CA LEU A 83 -10.57 -13.96 23.07
C LEU A 83 -10.08 -13.11 21.88
N LEU A 84 -10.89 -12.99 20.84
CA LEU A 84 -10.63 -12.13 19.69
C LEU A 84 -10.43 -10.67 20.12
N ILE A 85 -11.31 -10.12 20.96
CA ILE A 85 -11.21 -8.74 21.47
C ILE A 85 -9.90 -8.55 22.23
N ILE A 86 -9.53 -9.50 23.09
CA ILE A 86 -8.27 -9.45 23.84
C ILE A 86 -7.07 -9.43 22.89
N LEU A 87 -7.05 -10.31 21.88
CA LEU A 87 -5.98 -10.38 20.88
C LEU A 87 -5.87 -9.09 20.05
N VAL A 88 -7.00 -8.47 19.69
CA VAL A 88 -7.05 -7.19 18.94
C VAL A 88 -6.55 -6.01 19.78
N LEU A 89 -6.75 -6.04 21.11
CA LEU A 89 -6.27 -5.00 22.01
C LEU A 89 -4.78 -5.14 22.37
N LEU A 90 -4.21 -6.33 22.22
CA LEU A 90 -2.82 -6.63 22.61
C LEU A 90 -1.77 -5.72 21.92
N PRO A 91 -1.86 -5.36 20.62
CA PRO A 91 -0.94 -4.42 19.98
C PRO A 91 -1.00 -2.99 20.55
N VAL A 92 -2.12 -2.59 21.16
CA VAL A 92 -2.30 -1.26 21.78
C VAL A 92 -1.49 -1.14 23.08
N ILE A 93 -1.17 -2.27 23.71
CA ILE A 93 -0.34 -2.31 24.92
C ILE A 93 1.05 -1.75 24.64
N ILE A 94 1.64 -1.96 23.45
CA ILE A 94 2.98 -1.44 23.14
C ILE A 94 3.02 0.09 23.17
N PRO A 95 2.17 0.84 22.43
CA PRO A 95 2.13 2.29 22.53
C PRO A 95 1.91 2.79 23.95
N ILE A 96 1.01 2.14 24.72
CA ILE A 96 0.76 2.50 26.12
C ILE A 96 2.03 2.30 26.95
N LEU A 97 2.68 1.14 26.84
CA LEU A 97 3.92 0.86 27.55
C LEU A 97 5.03 1.85 27.17
N LEU A 98 5.18 2.18 25.89
CA LEU A 98 6.16 3.15 25.42
C LEU A 98 5.85 4.59 25.89
N VAL A 99 4.58 4.97 26.06
CA VAL A 99 4.22 6.31 26.54
C VAL A 99 4.36 6.43 28.05
N PHE A 100 3.97 5.40 28.81
CA PHE A 100 3.96 5.46 30.28
C PHE A 100 5.25 4.96 30.93
N PHE A 101 5.97 4.01 30.30
CA PHE A 101 7.17 3.38 30.85
C PHE A 101 8.45 3.71 30.09
N SER A 102 8.41 4.52 29.02
CA SER A 102 9.64 5.13 28.48
C SER A 102 10.08 6.26 29.40
N GLU A 103 10.64 5.88 30.55
CA GLU A 103 11.36 6.79 31.45
C GLU A 103 12.33 7.69 30.66
N SER A 104 12.35 8.95 31.09
CA SER A 104 13.32 9.97 30.73
C SER A 104 14.75 9.45 30.94
N ARG A 105 15.39 8.92 29.90
CA ARG A 105 16.86 8.85 29.92
C ARG A 105 17.39 10.27 29.81
N THR A 106 18.03 10.68 30.90
CA THR A 106 18.65 11.98 31.16
C THR A 106 19.47 12.45 29.96
N PRO A 107 19.37 13.74 29.54
CA PRO A 107 20.18 14.30 28.45
C PRO A 107 21.70 14.19 28.66
N ALA A 108 22.14 13.87 29.88
CA ALA A 108 23.54 13.65 30.23
C ALA A 108 24.20 12.43 29.55
N LYS A 109 23.43 11.45 29.04
CA LYS A 109 24.00 10.28 28.35
C LYS A 109 24.11 10.45 26.83
N GLU A 110 23.37 11.38 26.25
CA GLU A 110 23.53 11.79 24.84
C GLU A 110 24.71 12.76 24.70
N SER A 111 24.94 13.66 25.67
CA SER A 111 26.09 14.59 25.64
C SER A 111 27.46 13.93 25.80
N LEU A 112 27.53 12.74 26.40
CA LEU A 112 28.79 12.00 26.61
C LEU A 112 29.18 11.09 25.43
N LEU A 113 28.29 10.91 24.45
CA LEU A 113 28.57 10.14 23.22
C LEU A 113 28.76 11.05 22.01
N SER A 114 28.65 12.37 22.17
CA SER A 114 28.73 13.37 21.10
C SER A 114 29.88 14.37 21.29
N GLU A 115 31.08 13.90 21.68
CA GLU A 115 32.38 14.54 21.41
C GLU A 115 33.49 13.48 21.61
N PRO A 116 34.41 13.29 20.64
CA PRO A 116 35.41 14.29 20.30
C PRO A 116 35.65 14.47 18.78
N GLU A 117 35.57 15.71 18.29
CA GLU A 117 36.53 16.30 17.34
C GLU A 117 36.13 17.76 17.07
N LYS A 118 36.40 18.63 18.05
CA LYS A 118 36.57 20.07 17.81
C LYS A 118 37.65 20.62 18.73
N GLN A 119 38.88 20.63 18.25
CA GLN A 119 39.88 21.64 18.58
C GLN A 119 41.01 21.60 17.56
N GLU A 120 40.88 22.40 16.51
CA GLU A 120 41.88 23.39 16.09
C GLU A 120 41.29 24.19 14.93
N GLU A 121 40.92 25.44 15.20
CA GLU A 121 41.41 26.62 14.47
C GLU A 121 40.58 27.84 14.89
N ALA A 122 41.27 28.76 15.57
CA ALA A 122 40.74 30.06 15.90
C ALA A 122 40.95 31.01 14.71
N GLY A 123 39.86 31.67 14.32
CA GLY A 123 39.85 33.03 13.76
C GLY A 123 40.03 33.16 12.25
N THR A 124 38.94 33.44 11.53
CA THR A 124 38.71 34.72 10.83
C THR A 124 37.40 34.71 10.03
N SER A 125 36.55 35.69 10.34
CA SER A 125 35.56 36.40 9.50
C SER A 125 34.77 35.65 8.40
N ASP A 126 33.45 35.65 8.60
CA ASP A 126 32.38 35.89 7.62
C ASP A 126 32.65 35.48 6.16
N LEU A 127 31.99 34.41 5.70
CA LEU A 127 31.43 34.31 4.35
C LEU A 127 30.36 33.21 4.30
N ASN A 128 29.12 33.66 4.14
CA ASN A 128 27.92 32.86 3.91
C ASN A 128 28.05 32.16 2.53
N GLY A 129 28.47 30.89 2.51
CA GLY A 129 28.68 30.10 1.30
C GLY A 129 27.76 28.88 1.25
N ASN A 130 26.84 28.87 0.29
CA ASN A 130 26.02 27.71 -0.06
C ASN A 130 26.88 26.44 -0.22
N GLU A 131 26.65 25.43 0.60
CA GLU A 131 27.12 24.06 0.32
C GLU A 131 26.37 23.53 -0.91
N VAL A 132 26.99 23.70 -2.08
CA VAL A 132 26.55 23.08 -3.33
C VAL A 132 26.97 21.61 -3.28
N ILE A 133 26.06 20.74 -2.83
CA ILE A 133 26.22 19.28 -2.91
C ILE A 133 26.27 18.89 -4.41
N LEU A 134 27.49 18.68 -4.91
CA LEU A 134 27.81 18.29 -6.28
C LEU A 134 27.56 16.79 -6.53
N SER A 135 26.30 16.39 -6.42
CA SER A 135 25.80 15.06 -6.84
C SER A 135 25.60 14.95 -8.36
N GLU A 136 26.05 15.94 -9.14
CA GLU A 136 25.95 15.97 -10.61
C GLU A 136 27.11 15.25 -11.32
N VAL A 137 28.18 14.86 -10.61
CA VAL A 137 29.32 14.16 -11.23
C VAL A 137 29.08 12.65 -11.42
N GLU A 138 28.03 12.09 -10.81
CA GLU A 138 27.66 10.69 -11.04
C GLU A 138 26.87 10.45 -12.34
N ASP A 139 26.26 11.50 -12.91
CA ASP A 139 25.35 11.38 -14.06
C ASP A 139 26.04 11.53 -15.43
N GLU A 140 27.27 12.07 -15.49
CA GLU A 140 28.06 12.16 -16.74
C GLU A 140 29.02 10.96 -16.91
N LYS A 141 28.55 9.77 -16.52
CA LYS A 141 29.34 8.54 -16.61
C LYS A 141 29.28 7.99 -18.04
N SER A 142 30.39 8.08 -18.77
CA SER A 142 30.54 7.39 -20.06
C SER A 142 30.53 5.86 -19.86
N PRO A 143 29.99 5.08 -20.81
CA PRO A 143 29.86 3.63 -20.69
C PRO A 143 31.19 2.86 -20.56
N GLU A 144 32.35 3.52 -20.76
CA GLU A 144 33.67 2.93 -20.57
C GLU A 144 34.09 2.81 -19.09
N VAL A 145 33.54 3.61 -18.17
CA VAL A 145 34.01 3.68 -16.77
C VAL A 145 33.51 2.52 -15.90
N ASP A 146 32.50 1.76 -16.34
CA ASP A 146 31.98 0.59 -15.63
C ASP A 146 32.82 -0.69 -15.79
N SER A 147 33.90 -0.65 -16.57
CA SER A 147 34.79 -1.78 -16.83
C SER A 147 36.07 -1.80 -15.98
N LEU A 148 36.31 -0.78 -15.15
CA LEU A 148 37.58 -0.57 -14.43
C LEU A 148 37.53 -1.00 -12.94
N PRO A 149 38.66 -1.42 -12.36
CA PRO A 149 38.79 -1.76 -10.93
C PRO A 149 38.42 -0.59 -9.99
N ALA A 150 37.83 -0.91 -8.83
CA ALA A 150 37.23 0.06 -7.91
C ALA A 150 38.15 1.23 -7.48
N SER A 151 39.46 0.99 -7.32
CA SER A 151 40.39 2.05 -6.88
C SER A 151 40.73 3.08 -7.97
N GLU A 152 40.72 2.69 -9.25
CA GLU A 152 40.95 3.61 -10.37
C GLU A 152 39.74 4.48 -10.67
N ARG A 153 38.54 3.91 -10.47
CA ARG A 153 37.27 4.62 -10.57
C ARG A 153 37.20 5.75 -9.53
N GLN A 154 37.57 5.49 -8.27
CA GLN A 154 37.58 6.50 -7.20
C GLN A 154 38.51 7.68 -7.55
N LYS A 155 39.72 7.39 -8.06
CA LYS A 155 40.70 8.42 -8.44
C LYS A 155 40.23 9.26 -9.63
N ARG A 156 39.60 8.66 -10.64
CA ARG A 156 39.04 9.41 -11.79
C ARG A 156 37.85 10.28 -11.38
N ILE A 157 36.98 9.79 -10.50
CA ILE A 157 35.84 10.59 -10.00
C ILE A 157 36.34 11.80 -9.21
N ALA A 158 37.30 11.62 -8.31
CA ALA A 158 37.91 12.72 -7.56
C ALA A 158 38.60 13.74 -8.48
N HIS A 159 39.29 13.26 -9.53
CA HIS A 159 39.94 14.14 -10.50
C HIS A 159 38.96 14.93 -11.37
N LEU A 160 37.85 14.30 -11.79
CA LEU A 160 36.77 14.96 -12.54
C LEU A 160 36.02 15.97 -11.66
N GLN A 161 35.78 15.65 -10.39
CA GLN A 161 35.21 16.58 -9.41
C GLN A 161 36.10 17.81 -9.21
N ALA A 162 37.41 17.62 -9.06
CA ALA A 162 38.36 18.73 -8.94
C ALA A 162 38.38 19.63 -10.18
N LYS A 163 38.38 19.04 -11.39
CA LYS A 163 38.31 19.80 -12.66
C LYS A 163 37.01 20.58 -12.81
N LEU A 164 35.87 20.00 -12.43
CA LEU A 164 34.58 20.69 -12.47
C LEU A 164 34.49 21.81 -11.45
N PHE A 165 35.07 21.61 -10.25
CA PHE A 165 35.16 22.66 -9.23
C PHE A 165 35.99 23.85 -9.74
N GLN A 166 37.10 23.56 -10.41
CA GLN A 166 37.98 24.57 -11.01
C GLN A 166 37.28 25.29 -12.19
N ALA A 167 36.60 24.56 -13.07
CA ALA A 167 35.83 25.14 -14.18
C ALA A 167 34.60 25.96 -13.73
N ALA A 168 33.99 25.60 -12.59
CA ALA A 168 32.92 26.36 -11.98
C ALA A 168 33.44 27.63 -11.28
N ALA A 169 34.61 27.56 -10.62
CA ALA A 169 35.28 28.69 -9.99
C ALA A 169 35.76 29.73 -11.02
N GLU A 170 36.20 29.28 -12.20
CA GLU A 170 36.60 30.14 -13.32
C GLU A 170 35.39 30.74 -14.08
N GLY A 171 34.16 30.43 -13.68
CA GLY A 171 32.94 30.95 -14.30
C GLY A 171 32.65 30.40 -15.71
N ALA A 172 33.46 29.44 -16.18
CA ALA A 172 33.32 28.80 -17.49
C ALA A 172 32.08 27.89 -17.58
N VAL A 173 31.57 27.43 -16.44
CA VAL A 173 30.36 26.59 -16.36
C VAL A 173 29.31 27.27 -15.47
N ARG A 174 28.19 27.71 -16.07
CA ARG A 174 26.99 28.02 -15.30
C ARG A 174 26.38 26.73 -14.78
N VAL A 175 26.57 26.43 -13.50
CA VAL A 175 25.83 25.38 -12.80
C VAL A 175 24.34 25.74 -12.89
N LYS A 176 23.59 25.05 -13.76
CA LYS A 176 22.15 25.25 -13.89
C LYS A 176 21.50 24.84 -12.57
N ARG A 177 21.01 25.81 -11.80
CA ARG A 177 20.25 25.58 -10.57
C ARG A 177 19.14 24.55 -10.85
N ARG A 178 19.22 23.38 -10.20
CA ARG A 178 18.37 22.21 -10.52
C ARG A 178 16.88 22.55 -10.46
N LYS A 179 16.13 22.06 -11.44
CA LYS A 179 14.66 22.09 -11.44
C LYS A 179 14.09 20.91 -10.62
N GLY A 180 14.32 20.94 -9.31
CA GLY A 180 13.63 20.08 -8.32
C GLY A 180 14.37 18.78 -7.89
N PRO A 181 13.81 18.06 -6.91
CA PRO A 181 14.45 16.89 -6.29
C PRO A 181 14.52 15.65 -7.20
N ARG A 182 15.54 14.80 -7.00
CA ARG A 182 15.65 13.45 -7.61
C ARG A 182 14.69 12.48 -6.92
N ARG A 183 14.28 11.42 -7.64
CA ARG A 183 13.51 10.32 -7.05
C ARG A 183 14.30 9.71 -5.89
N GLY A 184 13.64 9.45 -4.76
CA GLY A 184 14.29 9.03 -3.51
C GLY A 184 14.68 10.19 -2.57
N GLU A 185 14.65 11.44 -3.03
CA GLU A 185 14.74 12.61 -2.16
C GLU A 185 13.34 13.04 -1.69
N ASP A 186 13.28 13.98 -0.74
CA ASP A 186 12.02 14.48 -0.19
C ASP A 186 11.28 15.39 -1.19
N PHE A 187 10.16 14.92 -1.74
CA PHE A 187 9.26 15.71 -2.57
C PHE A 187 8.22 16.45 -1.72
N THR A 188 7.88 17.66 -2.15
CA THR A 188 6.61 18.29 -1.73
C THR A 188 5.45 17.71 -2.56
N LEU A 189 4.22 17.77 -2.01
CA LEU A 189 3.01 17.26 -2.68
C LEU A 189 2.90 17.75 -4.13
N MET A 190 3.00 19.06 -4.34
CA MET A 190 2.88 19.68 -5.67
C MET A 190 4.00 19.24 -6.62
N GLN A 191 5.21 18.98 -6.11
CA GLN A 191 6.32 18.49 -6.92
C GLN A 191 6.12 17.05 -7.35
N ALA A 192 5.58 16.20 -6.46
CA ALA A 192 5.27 14.80 -6.77
C ALA A 192 4.11 14.69 -7.77
N LEU A 193 3.04 15.47 -7.61
CA LEU A 193 1.89 15.50 -8.52
C LEU A 193 2.25 15.92 -9.95
N ARG A 194 3.38 16.63 -10.14
CA ARG A 194 3.90 16.95 -11.48
C ARG A 194 4.68 15.79 -12.12
N LYS A 195 4.99 14.72 -11.40
CA LYS A 195 5.75 13.58 -11.92
C LYS A 195 4.82 12.56 -12.56
N ALA A 196 5.19 12.12 -13.76
CA ALA A 196 4.46 11.07 -14.47
C ALA A 196 4.41 9.75 -13.67
N ASP A 197 5.45 9.42 -12.90
CA ASP A 197 5.50 8.16 -12.16
C ASP A 197 4.44 8.10 -11.05
N PHE A 198 4.09 9.26 -10.46
CA PHE A 198 3.02 9.37 -9.48
C PHE A 198 1.67 8.99 -10.12
N TRP A 199 1.38 9.56 -11.30
CA TRP A 199 0.17 9.26 -12.04
C TRP A 199 0.11 7.83 -12.55
N LEU A 200 1.24 7.26 -12.99
CA LEU A 200 1.29 5.85 -13.40
C LEU A 200 0.93 4.91 -12.23
N ILE A 201 1.45 5.18 -11.02
CA ILE A 201 1.07 4.43 -9.81
C ILE A 201 -0.40 4.68 -9.48
N PHE A 202 -0.85 5.94 -9.48
CA PHE A 202 -2.23 6.31 -9.17
C PHE A 202 -3.23 5.59 -10.09
N PHE A 203 -3.06 5.66 -11.42
CA PHE A 203 -3.95 4.99 -12.35
C PHE A 203 -3.85 3.47 -12.27
N SER A 204 -2.65 2.91 -12.06
CA SER A 204 -2.51 1.48 -11.78
C SER A 204 -3.32 1.05 -10.56
N LEU A 205 -3.34 1.86 -9.51
CA LEU A 205 -4.15 1.62 -8.30
C LEU A 205 -5.64 1.80 -8.53
N VAL A 206 -6.07 2.80 -9.31
CA VAL A 206 -7.48 2.97 -9.68
C VAL A 206 -7.98 1.69 -10.35
N LEU A 207 -7.21 1.18 -11.32
CA LEU A 207 -7.57 0.00 -12.09
C LEU A 207 -7.55 -1.28 -11.25
N ALA A 208 -6.45 -1.59 -10.57
CA ALA A 208 -6.29 -2.84 -9.84
C ALA A 208 -7.00 -2.86 -8.48
N SER A 209 -6.74 -1.88 -7.62
CA SER A 209 -7.37 -1.80 -6.30
C SER A 209 -8.88 -1.53 -6.41
N GLY A 210 -9.29 -0.71 -7.39
CA GLY A 210 -10.71 -0.51 -7.71
C GLY A 210 -11.40 -1.80 -8.14
N SER A 211 -10.75 -2.62 -8.97
CA SER A 211 -11.28 -3.95 -9.35
C SER A 211 -11.43 -4.87 -8.15
N GLY A 212 -10.41 -4.93 -7.27
CA GLY A 212 -10.49 -5.71 -6.03
C GLY A 212 -11.61 -5.24 -5.11
N LEU A 213 -11.74 -3.92 -4.92
CA LEU A 213 -12.78 -3.33 -4.10
C LEU A 213 -14.19 -3.58 -4.68
N THR A 214 -14.34 -3.59 -6.00
CA THR A 214 -15.61 -3.89 -6.68
C THR A 214 -16.14 -5.28 -6.34
N VAL A 215 -15.26 -6.29 -6.28
CA VAL A 215 -15.64 -7.65 -5.88
C VAL A 215 -16.05 -7.69 -4.41
N ILE A 216 -15.34 -6.96 -3.55
CA ILE A 216 -15.63 -6.89 -2.12
C ILE A 216 -16.98 -6.21 -1.85
N ASP A 217 -17.23 -5.06 -2.48
CA ASP A 217 -18.44 -4.27 -2.31
C ASP A 217 -19.69 -5.03 -2.77
N ASN A 218 -19.56 -5.85 -3.82
CA ASN A 218 -20.68 -6.59 -4.41
C ASN A 218 -20.76 -8.05 -3.96
N MET A 219 -19.96 -8.49 -2.98
CA MET A 219 -19.88 -9.91 -2.60
C MET A 219 -21.25 -10.49 -2.21
N GLY A 220 -22.09 -9.69 -1.56
CA GLY A 220 -23.50 -10.01 -1.26
C GLY A 220 -24.30 -10.45 -2.48
N GLN A 221 -24.29 -9.61 -3.52
CA GLN A 221 -25.04 -9.88 -4.75
C GLN A 221 -24.43 -11.03 -5.55
N ILE A 222 -23.10 -11.13 -5.58
CA ILE A 222 -22.39 -12.24 -6.24
C ILE A 222 -22.80 -13.58 -5.63
N CYS A 223 -22.74 -13.72 -4.30
CA CYS A 223 -23.14 -14.96 -3.62
C CYS A 223 -24.60 -15.32 -3.91
N LYS A 224 -25.49 -14.33 -3.81
CA LYS A 224 -26.93 -14.52 -4.08
C LYS A 224 -27.17 -14.97 -5.53
N SER A 225 -26.49 -14.36 -6.50
CA SER A 225 -26.63 -14.72 -7.91
C SER A 225 -26.22 -16.16 -8.21
N LEU A 226 -25.28 -16.73 -7.44
CA LEU A 226 -24.84 -18.11 -7.58
C LEU A 226 -25.67 -19.10 -6.75
N GLY A 227 -26.68 -18.64 -6.01
CA GLY A 227 -27.54 -19.48 -5.17
C GLY A 227 -26.97 -19.79 -3.78
N TYR A 228 -25.96 -19.05 -3.31
CA TYR A 228 -25.44 -19.18 -1.94
C TYR A 228 -26.21 -18.28 -0.97
N ASN A 229 -26.80 -18.89 0.07
CA ASN A 229 -27.57 -18.17 1.09
C ASN A 229 -26.69 -17.51 2.16
N ASP A 230 -25.56 -18.14 2.52
CA ASP A 230 -24.65 -17.65 3.56
C ASP A 230 -23.47 -16.87 2.96
N THR A 231 -23.63 -15.56 2.88
CA THR A 231 -22.58 -14.65 2.37
C THR A 231 -21.38 -14.53 3.32
N SER A 232 -21.61 -14.77 4.61
CA SER A 232 -20.65 -14.52 5.69
C SER A 232 -19.35 -15.31 5.55
N ILE A 233 -19.42 -16.53 4.99
CA ILE A 233 -18.26 -17.39 4.77
C ILE A 233 -17.30 -16.73 3.77
N TYR A 234 -17.81 -16.26 2.63
CA TYR A 234 -17.01 -15.65 1.58
C TYR A 234 -16.43 -14.29 1.98
N VAL A 235 -17.21 -13.48 2.71
CA VAL A 235 -16.74 -12.20 3.28
C VAL A 235 -15.61 -12.44 4.28
N SER A 236 -15.75 -13.45 5.14
CA SER A 236 -14.72 -13.86 6.09
C SER A 236 -13.47 -14.39 5.39
N MET A 237 -13.64 -15.19 4.34
CA MET A 237 -12.55 -15.75 3.56
C MET A 237 -11.74 -14.65 2.84
N ILE A 238 -12.41 -13.67 2.22
CA ILE A 238 -11.74 -12.47 1.68
C ILE A 238 -10.94 -11.75 2.76
N SER A 239 -11.50 -11.61 3.97
CA SER A 239 -10.84 -10.88 5.05
C SER A 239 -9.55 -11.57 5.50
N ILE A 240 -9.54 -12.91 5.60
CA ILE A 240 -8.32 -13.69 5.90
C ILE A 240 -7.28 -13.51 4.79
N PHE A 241 -7.68 -13.71 3.53
CA PHE A 241 -6.74 -13.61 2.42
C PHE A 241 -6.25 -12.18 2.20
N ASN A 242 -7.04 -11.17 2.53
CA ASN A 242 -6.61 -9.78 2.59
C ASN A 242 -5.50 -9.59 3.62
N PHE A 243 -5.68 -10.11 4.83
CA PHE A 243 -4.65 -10.06 5.85
C PHE A 243 -3.36 -10.77 5.38
N LEU A 244 -3.47 -12.01 4.90
CA LEU A 244 -2.33 -12.77 4.40
C LEU A 244 -1.65 -12.06 3.22
N GLY A 245 -2.45 -11.43 2.35
CA GLY A 245 -1.98 -10.58 1.27
C GLY A 245 -1.17 -9.39 1.76
N ARG A 246 -1.62 -8.69 2.81
CA ARG A 246 -0.88 -7.57 3.41
C ARG A 246 0.46 -8.02 3.98
N VAL A 247 0.46 -9.09 4.78
CA VAL A 247 1.69 -9.63 5.37
C VAL A 247 2.64 -10.14 4.30
N GLY A 248 2.13 -10.97 3.39
CA GLY A 248 2.90 -11.54 2.29
C GLY A 248 3.44 -10.45 1.35
N GLY A 249 2.60 -9.53 0.90
CA GLY A 249 2.98 -8.42 0.02
C GLY A 249 4.08 -7.54 0.63
N GLY A 250 3.95 -7.19 1.91
CA GLY A 250 4.98 -6.46 2.64
C GLY A 250 6.30 -7.25 2.72
N TYR A 251 6.25 -8.48 3.21
CA TYR A 251 7.43 -9.34 3.41
C TYR A 251 8.13 -9.71 2.09
N PHE A 252 7.39 -10.13 1.07
CA PHE A 252 7.96 -10.46 -0.24
C PHE A 252 8.54 -9.20 -0.92
N SER A 253 7.93 -8.03 -0.75
CA SER A 253 8.51 -6.79 -1.28
C SER A 253 9.86 -6.43 -0.65
N GLU A 254 10.04 -6.69 0.65
CA GLU A 254 11.35 -6.55 1.32
C GLU A 254 12.38 -7.57 0.82
N ILE A 255 11.99 -8.82 0.59
CA ILE A 255 12.92 -9.82 0.05
C ILE A 255 13.35 -9.43 -1.36
N VAL A 256 12.41 -9.04 -2.23
CA VAL A 256 12.68 -8.68 -3.62
C VAL A 256 13.66 -7.51 -3.69
N ILE A 257 13.48 -6.50 -2.86
CA ILE A 257 14.35 -5.33 -2.86
C ILE A 257 15.74 -5.64 -2.26
N ARG A 258 15.81 -6.35 -1.12
CA ARG A 258 17.08 -6.61 -0.43
C ARG A 258 17.94 -7.64 -1.14
N LYS A 259 17.33 -8.68 -1.71
CA LYS A 259 18.05 -9.79 -2.34
C LYS A 259 18.34 -9.54 -3.82
N PHE A 260 17.38 -8.98 -4.56
CA PHE A 260 17.47 -8.82 -6.02
C PHE A 260 17.62 -7.37 -6.49
N SER A 261 17.55 -6.37 -5.59
CA SER A 261 17.64 -4.93 -5.93
C SER A 261 16.62 -4.46 -6.97
N TYR A 262 15.47 -5.13 -7.05
CA TYR A 262 14.38 -4.74 -7.94
C TYR A 262 13.41 -3.76 -7.26
N PRO A 263 12.81 -2.83 -8.02
CA PRO A 263 11.78 -1.91 -7.50
C PRO A 263 10.57 -2.64 -6.91
N ARG A 264 10.01 -2.14 -5.81
CA ARG A 264 8.76 -2.68 -5.21
C ARG A 264 7.57 -2.78 -6.18
N PRO A 265 7.39 -1.87 -7.16
CA PRO A 265 6.34 -2.01 -8.16
C PRO A 265 6.38 -3.31 -8.98
N VAL A 266 7.48 -4.07 -8.97
CA VAL A 266 7.52 -5.42 -9.55
C VAL A 266 6.56 -6.36 -8.82
N VAL A 267 6.58 -6.33 -7.47
CA VAL A 267 5.68 -7.17 -6.67
C VAL A 267 4.22 -6.74 -6.87
N MET A 268 3.99 -5.43 -7.02
CA MET A 268 2.67 -4.90 -7.38
C MET A 268 2.19 -5.46 -8.73
N ALA A 269 3.03 -5.48 -9.75
CA ALA A 269 2.69 -6.06 -11.06
C ALA A 269 2.36 -7.56 -10.97
N VAL A 270 3.14 -8.34 -10.22
CA VAL A 270 2.88 -9.78 -10.00
C VAL A 270 1.52 -9.99 -9.32
N VAL A 271 1.23 -9.20 -8.30
CA VAL A 271 -0.03 -9.24 -7.58
C VAL A 271 -1.22 -8.91 -8.50
N GLN A 272 -1.07 -7.92 -9.39
CA GLN A 272 -2.10 -7.54 -10.36
C GLN A 272 -2.38 -8.66 -11.36
N VAL A 273 -1.36 -9.41 -11.79
CA VAL A 273 -1.53 -10.61 -12.61
C VAL A 273 -2.31 -11.68 -11.86
N ILE A 274 -2.00 -11.91 -10.58
CA ILE A 274 -2.73 -12.88 -9.74
C ILE A 274 -4.22 -12.51 -9.66
N MET A 275 -4.53 -11.23 -9.47
CA MET A 275 -5.92 -10.75 -9.49
C MET A 275 -6.59 -10.94 -10.85
N ALA A 276 -5.89 -10.63 -11.96
CA ALA A 276 -6.40 -10.82 -13.31
C ALA A 276 -6.76 -12.29 -13.58
N ILE A 277 -5.92 -13.23 -13.13
CA ILE A 277 -6.17 -14.68 -13.24
C ILE A 277 -7.43 -15.08 -12.48
N GLY A 278 -7.61 -14.59 -11.24
CA GLY A 278 -8.80 -14.92 -10.45
C GLY A 278 -10.10 -14.38 -11.05
N LEU A 279 -10.06 -13.15 -11.58
CA LEU A 279 -11.21 -12.56 -12.28
C LEU A 279 -11.52 -13.31 -13.58
N PHE A 280 -10.49 -13.69 -14.34
CA PHE A 280 -10.65 -14.46 -15.57
C PHE A 280 -11.22 -15.86 -15.30
N TYR A 281 -10.76 -16.54 -14.25
CA TYR A 281 -11.28 -17.85 -13.83
C TYR A 281 -12.79 -17.80 -13.63
N TYR A 282 -13.27 -16.77 -12.94
CA TYR A 282 -14.71 -16.56 -12.74
C TYR A 282 -15.44 -16.25 -14.05
N THR A 283 -14.88 -15.42 -14.93
CA THR A 283 -15.48 -15.16 -16.24
C THR A 283 -15.72 -16.43 -17.05
N MET A 284 -14.85 -17.44 -16.92
CA MET A 284 -14.99 -18.72 -17.62
C MET A 284 -16.07 -19.63 -17.04
N GLY A 285 -16.67 -19.32 -15.89
CA GLY A 285 -17.73 -20.15 -15.31
C GLY A 285 -17.23 -21.48 -14.74
N TRP A 286 -15.96 -21.57 -14.32
CA TRP A 286 -15.34 -22.82 -13.89
C TRP A 286 -15.79 -23.25 -12.48
N PRO A 287 -15.77 -24.56 -12.17
CA PRO A 287 -16.24 -25.05 -10.88
C PRO A 287 -15.43 -24.42 -9.74
N GLY A 288 -16.13 -23.98 -8.68
CA GLY A 288 -15.51 -23.31 -7.54
C GLY A 288 -15.05 -21.88 -7.81
N GLU A 289 -15.60 -21.20 -8.82
CA GLU A 289 -15.25 -19.81 -9.19
C GLU A 289 -15.27 -18.83 -8.02
N ILE A 290 -16.25 -18.93 -7.12
CA ILE A 290 -16.36 -18.03 -5.97
C ILE A 290 -15.21 -18.21 -4.97
N TYR A 291 -14.73 -19.45 -4.77
CA TYR A 291 -13.60 -19.71 -3.87
C TYR A 291 -12.28 -19.21 -4.46
N VAL A 292 -12.09 -19.40 -5.76
CA VAL A 292 -10.88 -18.94 -6.46
C VAL A 292 -10.82 -17.42 -6.50
N VAL A 293 -11.93 -16.75 -6.84
CA VAL A 293 -11.95 -15.28 -6.94
C VAL A 293 -11.73 -14.62 -5.57
N THR A 294 -12.39 -15.11 -4.51
CA THR A 294 -12.24 -14.59 -3.15
C THR A 294 -10.82 -14.77 -2.61
N LEU A 295 -10.19 -15.92 -2.86
CA LEU A 295 -8.78 -16.19 -2.53
C LEU A 295 -7.84 -15.21 -3.22
N LEU A 296 -7.90 -15.13 -4.56
CA LEU A 296 -6.92 -14.39 -5.35
C LEU A 296 -7.13 -12.87 -5.23
N ILE A 297 -8.39 -12.40 -5.16
CA ILE A 297 -8.71 -11.00 -4.90
C ILE A 297 -8.35 -10.62 -3.47
N GLY A 298 -8.63 -11.46 -2.48
CA GLY A 298 -8.23 -11.23 -1.09
C GLY A 298 -6.73 -11.01 -0.98
N LEU A 299 -5.93 -11.99 -1.44
CA LEU A 299 -4.46 -11.90 -1.44
C LEU A 299 -3.97 -10.67 -2.19
N GLY A 300 -4.51 -10.41 -3.38
CA GLY A 300 -4.00 -9.36 -4.23
C GLY A 300 -4.37 -7.95 -3.77
N TYR A 301 -5.63 -7.74 -3.38
CA TYR A 301 -6.07 -6.47 -2.82
C TYR A 301 -5.33 -6.17 -1.51
N GLY A 302 -5.16 -7.17 -0.63
CA GLY A 302 -4.38 -7.04 0.59
C GLY A 302 -2.93 -6.62 0.33
N ALA A 303 -2.24 -7.27 -0.61
CA ALA A 303 -0.85 -6.95 -0.93
C ALA A 303 -0.67 -5.51 -1.45
N HIS A 304 -1.62 -4.97 -2.21
CA HIS A 304 -1.59 -3.57 -2.63
C HIS A 304 -1.52 -2.61 -1.44
N TRP A 305 -2.34 -2.84 -0.40
CA TRP A 305 -2.36 -1.98 0.80
C TRP A 305 -1.06 -1.99 1.60
N ALA A 306 -0.26 -3.05 1.48
CA ALA A 306 1.07 -3.11 2.12
C ALA A 306 2.17 -2.50 1.25
N ILE A 307 2.14 -2.73 -0.06
CA ILE A 307 3.22 -2.33 -0.97
C ILE A 307 3.18 -0.83 -1.31
N VAL A 308 1.98 -0.27 -1.50
CA VAL A 308 1.79 1.13 -1.92
C VAL A 308 2.41 2.16 -0.97
N PRO A 309 2.18 2.12 0.36
CA PRO A 309 2.79 3.08 1.27
C PRO A 309 4.32 2.98 1.24
N ALA A 310 4.88 1.76 1.20
CA ALA A 310 6.33 1.56 1.11
C ALA A 310 6.91 2.11 -0.20
N ALA A 311 6.27 1.82 -1.33
CA ALA A 311 6.68 2.33 -2.64
C ALA A 311 6.58 3.87 -2.71
N ALA A 312 5.53 4.47 -2.13
CA ALA A 312 5.35 5.91 -2.09
C ALA A 312 6.43 6.60 -1.24
N SER A 313 6.76 6.06 -0.07
CA SER A 313 7.82 6.61 0.79
C SER A 313 9.21 6.55 0.15
N GLU A 314 9.50 5.50 -0.62
CA GLU A 314 10.80 5.33 -1.28
C GLU A 314 10.95 6.21 -2.53
N LEU A 315 9.87 6.41 -3.29
CA LEU A 315 9.91 7.19 -4.52
C LEU A 315 9.85 8.70 -4.29
N PHE A 316 9.06 9.12 -3.29
CA PHE A 316 8.71 10.53 -3.06
C PHE A 316 9.18 11.09 -1.70
N GLY A 317 9.84 10.27 -0.88
CA GLY A 317 10.37 10.66 0.43
C GLY A 317 9.31 10.74 1.53
N LEU A 318 9.76 11.12 2.72
CA LEU A 318 8.94 11.10 3.95
C LEU A 318 8.36 12.47 4.32
N LYS A 319 8.95 13.55 3.81
CA LYS A 319 8.57 14.94 4.18
C LYS A 319 7.09 15.27 3.99
N SER A 320 6.47 14.84 2.89
CA SER A 320 5.04 15.05 2.61
C SER A 320 4.29 13.71 2.46
N PHE A 321 4.80 12.65 3.08
CA PHE A 321 4.29 11.29 2.91
C PHE A 321 2.81 11.17 3.24
N GLY A 322 2.35 11.74 4.35
CA GLY A 322 0.94 11.67 4.75
C GLY A 322 0.00 12.23 3.68
N ALA A 323 0.34 13.37 3.06
CA ALA A 323 -0.49 13.96 2.01
C ALA A 323 -0.41 13.15 0.69
N LEU A 324 0.79 12.69 0.32
CA LEU A 324 1.01 11.88 -0.88
C LEU A 324 0.28 10.54 -0.82
N TYR A 325 0.40 9.84 0.29
CA TYR A 325 -0.23 8.55 0.50
C TYR A 325 -1.76 8.68 0.52
N ASN A 326 -2.31 9.67 1.23
CA ASN A 326 -3.76 9.89 1.22
C ASN A 326 -4.31 10.28 -0.16
N PHE A 327 -3.52 10.95 -1.00
CA PHE A 327 -3.92 11.17 -2.38
C PHE A 327 -3.91 9.85 -3.19
N LEU A 328 -2.90 9.00 -2.99
CA LEU A 328 -2.86 7.68 -3.64
C LEU A 328 -4.00 6.77 -3.17
N THR A 329 -4.41 6.82 -1.90
CA THR A 329 -5.53 6.00 -1.41
C THR A 329 -6.88 6.42 -2.00
N LEU A 330 -7.02 7.66 -2.49
CA LEU A 330 -8.20 8.12 -3.24
C LEU A 330 -8.43 7.33 -4.53
N ALA A 331 -7.40 6.67 -5.05
CA ALA A 331 -7.51 5.81 -6.23
C ALA A 331 -8.53 4.67 -6.03
N SER A 332 -8.59 4.09 -4.83
CA SER A 332 -9.48 2.95 -4.52
C SER A 332 -10.97 3.31 -4.59
N PRO A 333 -11.47 4.33 -3.87
CA PRO A 333 -12.86 4.75 -4.00
C PRO A 333 -13.16 5.31 -5.39
N ALA A 334 -12.22 6.01 -6.05
CA ALA A 334 -12.41 6.46 -7.43
C ALA A 334 -12.65 5.27 -8.39
N GLY A 335 -11.89 4.19 -8.23
CA GLY A 335 -12.07 2.95 -8.98
C GLY A 335 -13.40 2.26 -8.66
N SER A 336 -13.72 2.06 -7.38
CA SER A 336 -14.99 1.41 -6.98
C SER A 336 -16.22 2.20 -7.46
N LEU A 337 -16.23 3.54 -7.36
CA LEU A 337 -17.37 4.33 -7.85
C LEU A 337 -17.69 4.07 -9.33
N ILE A 338 -16.66 3.91 -10.17
CA ILE A 338 -16.85 3.65 -11.60
C ILE A 338 -17.16 2.17 -11.83
N PHE A 339 -16.38 1.27 -11.24
CA PHE A 339 -16.45 -0.15 -11.56
C PHE A 339 -17.58 -0.88 -10.83
N SER A 340 -17.79 -0.57 -9.56
CA SER A 340 -18.91 -1.09 -8.76
C SER A 340 -20.20 -0.36 -9.11
N GLY A 341 -20.22 0.97 -8.91
CA GLY A 341 -21.45 1.75 -8.99
C GLY A 341 -22.02 1.91 -10.40
N VAL A 342 -21.19 1.95 -11.44
CA VAL A 342 -21.67 2.13 -12.83
C VAL A 342 -21.61 0.82 -13.61
N ILE A 343 -20.45 0.16 -13.66
CA ILE A 343 -20.27 -1.02 -14.53
C ILE A 343 -20.96 -2.26 -13.92
N ALA A 344 -20.63 -2.62 -12.68
CA ALA A 344 -21.15 -3.85 -12.07
C ALA A 344 -22.66 -3.78 -11.85
N SER A 345 -23.15 -2.69 -11.22
CA SER A 345 -24.59 -2.49 -11.02
C SER A 345 -25.36 -2.43 -12.33
N GLY A 346 -24.88 -1.67 -13.33
CA GLY A 346 -25.57 -1.56 -14.62
C GLY A 346 -25.65 -2.88 -15.40
N ILE A 347 -24.60 -3.70 -15.36
CA ILE A 347 -24.62 -5.04 -15.97
C ILE A 347 -25.55 -5.98 -15.21
N TYR A 348 -25.51 -5.96 -13.88
CA TYR A 348 -26.37 -6.79 -13.04
C TYR A 348 -27.85 -6.49 -13.28
N ASP A 349 -28.23 -5.21 -13.25
CA ASP A 349 -29.62 -4.77 -13.45
C ASP A 349 -30.12 -5.12 -14.86
N TYR A 350 -29.27 -4.96 -15.89
CA TYR A 350 -29.60 -5.35 -17.27
C TYR A 350 -29.97 -6.84 -17.39
N TYR A 351 -29.20 -7.73 -16.75
CA TYR A 351 -29.51 -9.16 -16.77
C TYR A 351 -30.70 -9.52 -15.87
N ALA A 352 -30.85 -8.85 -14.72
CA ALA A 352 -32.00 -9.03 -13.84
C ALA A 352 -33.33 -8.71 -14.55
N GLU A 353 -33.40 -7.56 -15.24
CA GLU A 353 -34.58 -7.16 -16.03
C GLU A 353 -34.87 -8.16 -17.16
N LYS A 354 -33.81 -8.59 -17.86
CA LYS A 354 -33.94 -9.55 -18.96
C LYS A 354 -34.47 -10.91 -18.49
N GLN A 355 -34.05 -11.38 -17.31
CA GLN A 355 -34.55 -12.62 -16.71
C GLN A 355 -36.00 -12.47 -16.22
N ALA A 356 -36.33 -11.37 -15.56
CA ALA A 356 -37.69 -11.07 -15.12
C ALA A 356 -38.68 -11.03 -16.30
N ALA A 357 -38.30 -10.40 -17.41
CA ALA A 357 -39.10 -10.34 -18.64
C ALA A 357 -39.34 -11.73 -19.27
N MET A 358 -38.36 -12.63 -19.22
CA MET A 358 -38.51 -13.99 -19.75
C MET A 358 -39.40 -14.89 -18.89
N LEU A 359 -39.38 -14.72 -17.57
CA LEU A 359 -40.16 -15.52 -16.63
C LEU A 359 -41.61 -15.01 -16.46
N ALA A 360 -41.98 -13.90 -17.12
CA ALA A 360 -43.30 -13.26 -17.00
C ALA A 360 -43.77 -13.07 -15.55
N VAL A 361 -42.83 -12.90 -14.62
CA VAL A 361 -43.14 -12.67 -13.21
C VAL A 361 -43.77 -11.28 -13.11
N PRO A 362 -45.01 -11.14 -12.60
CA PRO A 362 -45.56 -9.84 -12.32
C PRO A 362 -44.71 -9.23 -11.20
N LEU A 363 -43.90 -8.20 -11.52
CA LEU A 363 -43.21 -7.41 -10.50
C LEU A 363 -44.28 -6.86 -9.55
N LYS A 364 -44.33 -7.39 -8.33
CA LYS A 364 -44.96 -6.68 -7.23
C LYS A 364 -44.04 -5.53 -6.84
N ASP A 365 -44.60 -4.38 -6.49
CA ASP A 365 -43.87 -3.14 -6.15
C ASP A 365 -42.82 -3.28 -5.02
N ASP A 366 -42.73 -4.44 -4.35
CA ASP A 366 -41.86 -4.70 -3.20
C ASP A 366 -40.79 -5.79 -3.45
N ASP A 367 -40.77 -6.43 -4.63
CA ASP A 367 -39.77 -7.45 -4.96
C ASP A 367 -38.56 -6.82 -5.66
N SER A 368 -37.39 -6.90 -5.01
CA SER A 368 -36.12 -6.49 -5.63
C SER A 368 -35.80 -7.38 -6.83
N LEU A 369 -35.56 -6.78 -8.01
CA LEU A 369 -35.03 -7.48 -9.18
C LEU A 369 -33.73 -8.21 -8.80
N THR A 370 -33.71 -9.52 -9.02
CA THR A 370 -32.55 -10.37 -8.71
C THR A 370 -32.09 -11.05 -9.98
N CYS A 371 -30.77 -11.11 -10.16
CA CYS A 371 -30.14 -11.80 -11.27
C CYS A 371 -29.60 -13.13 -10.77
N GLU A 372 -29.91 -14.21 -11.49
CA GLU A 372 -29.45 -15.57 -11.18
C GLU A 372 -28.45 -16.09 -12.22
N GLY A 373 -27.44 -16.81 -11.74
CA GLY A 373 -26.38 -17.41 -12.53
C GLY A 373 -25.10 -16.57 -12.62
N SER A 374 -24.01 -17.22 -13.04
CA SER A 374 -22.70 -16.58 -13.21
C SER A 374 -22.69 -15.48 -14.27
N ILE A 375 -23.69 -15.45 -15.16
CA ILE A 375 -23.84 -14.45 -16.22
C ILE A 375 -23.99 -13.02 -15.68
N CYS A 376 -24.52 -12.86 -14.45
CA CYS A 376 -24.74 -11.57 -13.81
C CYS A 376 -23.45 -10.78 -13.58
N TYR A 377 -22.34 -11.48 -13.32
CA TYR A 377 -21.04 -10.87 -13.04
C TYR A 377 -19.92 -11.32 -14.01
N SER A 378 -20.15 -12.32 -14.86
CA SER A 378 -19.12 -12.83 -15.79
C SER A 378 -18.53 -11.74 -16.69
N ILE A 379 -19.37 -10.90 -17.31
CA ILE A 379 -18.92 -9.78 -18.15
C ILE A 379 -18.17 -8.73 -17.32
N THR A 380 -18.74 -8.36 -16.16
CA THR A 380 -18.11 -7.42 -15.23
C THR A 380 -16.70 -7.89 -14.90
N PHE A 381 -16.53 -9.14 -14.48
CA PHE A 381 -15.22 -9.68 -14.10
C PHE A 381 -14.28 -9.83 -15.30
N GLY A 382 -14.80 -10.04 -16.51
CA GLY A 382 -14.01 -10.02 -17.73
C GLY A 382 -13.40 -8.64 -18.00
N ILE A 383 -14.21 -7.58 -17.83
CA ILE A 383 -13.76 -6.19 -17.92
C ILE A 383 -12.71 -5.92 -16.83
N LEU A 384 -13.00 -6.26 -15.57
CA LEU A 384 -12.07 -6.06 -14.44
C LEU A 384 -10.74 -6.82 -14.63
N SER A 385 -10.78 -8.03 -15.19
CA SER A 385 -9.57 -8.80 -15.53
C SER A 385 -8.71 -8.04 -16.56
N GLY A 386 -9.33 -7.53 -17.63
CA GLY A 386 -8.66 -6.69 -18.61
C GLY A 386 -8.05 -5.43 -17.99
N LEU A 387 -8.77 -4.76 -17.08
CA LEU A 387 -8.26 -3.58 -16.37
C LEU A 387 -7.08 -3.93 -15.46
N CYS A 388 -7.07 -5.10 -14.81
CA CYS A 388 -5.92 -5.58 -14.03
C CYS A 388 -4.68 -5.84 -14.91
N ILE A 389 -4.87 -6.33 -16.15
CA ILE A 389 -3.77 -6.49 -17.12
C ILE A 389 -3.22 -5.12 -17.53
N VAL A 390 -4.08 -4.13 -17.79
CA VAL A 390 -3.64 -2.75 -18.06
C VAL A 390 -2.90 -2.16 -16.86
N ALA A 391 -3.40 -2.38 -15.64
CA ALA A 391 -2.72 -1.97 -14.41
C ALA A 391 -1.31 -2.58 -14.30
N THR A 392 -1.19 -3.87 -14.63
CA THR A 392 0.10 -4.58 -14.70
C THR A 392 1.06 -3.90 -15.67
N ALA A 393 0.60 -3.54 -16.87
CA ALA A 393 1.42 -2.84 -17.85
C ALA A 393 1.89 -1.48 -17.31
N LEU A 394 1.02 -0.71 -16.66
CA LEU A 394 1.39 0.56 -16.02
C LEU A 394 2.44 0.36 -14.92
N SER A 395 2.27 -0.67 -14.09
CA SER A 395 3.24 -1.04 -13.04
C SER A 395 4.60 -1.40 -13.63
N LEU A 396 4.63 -2.17 -14.73
CA LEU A 396 5.86 -2.53 -15.42
C LEU A 396 6.55 -1.30 -16.05
N ILE A 397 5.79 -0.34 -16.57
CA ILE A 397 6.34 0.94 -17.03
C ILE A 397 7.00 1.70 -15.87
N VAL A 398 6.38 1.72 -14.69
CA VAL A 398 6.97 2.30 -13.47
C VAL A 398 8.27 1.57 -13.11
N VAL A 399 8.27 0.23 -13.12
CA VAL A 399 9.47 -0.58 -12.86
C VAL A 399 10.59 -0.18 -13.82
N HIS A 400 10.32 -0.12 -15.12
CA HIS A 400 11.31 0.23 -16.12
C HIS A 400 11.90 1.64 -15.86
N ARG A 401 11.05 2.61 -15.54
CA ARG A 401 11.46 4.01 -15.26
C ARG A 401 12.21 4.16 -13.94
N THR A 402 11.95 3.32 -12.94
CA THR A 402 12.49 3.44 -11.58
C THR A 402 13.65 2.49 -11.30
N LYS A 403 13.90 1.50 -12.16
CA LYS A 403 14.99 0.51 -12.01
C LYS A 403 16.35 1.13 -11.70
N ARG A 404 16.73 2.20 -12.41
CA ARG A 404 18.02 2.89 -12.19
C ARG A 404 18.12 3.52 -10.80
N VAL A 405 17.03 4.09 -10.31
CA VAL A 405 16.97 4.75 -9.00
C VAL A 405 17.07 3.73 -7.87
N TYR A 406 16.32 2.64 -7.97
CA TYR A 406 16.39 1.55 -6.98
C TYR A 406 17.76 0.87 -6.94
N ALA A 407 18.41 0.71 -8.09
CA ALA A 407 19.79 0.22 -8.13
C ALA A 407 20.76 1.15 -7.38
N GLN A 408 20.63 2.47 -7.54
CA GLN A 408 21.49 3.43 -6.83
C GLN A 408 21.23 3.44 -5.31
N LEU A 409 19.96 3.44 -4.88
CA LEU A 409 19.58 3.47 -3.45
C LEU A 409 20.09 2.25 -2.67
N TYR A 410 19.99 1.04 -3.24
CA TYR A 410 20.32 -0.20 -2.52
C TYR A 410 21.73 -0.74 -2.79
N VAL A 411 22.41 -0.30 -3.85
CA VAL A 411 23.84 -0.58 -4.03
C VAL A 411 24.69 0.28 -3.09
N SER A 412 24.32 1.55 -2.89
CA SER A 412 24.99 2.45 -1.94
C SER A 412 24.93 1.93 -0.49
N SER A 413 23.84 1.24 -0.11
CA SER A 413 23.70 0.64 1.23
C SER A 413 24.57 -0.62 1.46
N ARG A 414 25.23 -1.17 0.44
CA ARG A 414 26.11 -2.36 0.56
C ARG A 414 27.61 -2.01 0.57
N THR A 415 27.96 -0.76 0.29
CA THR A 415 29.32 -0.20 0.41
C THR A 415 29.42 0.63 1.66
#